data_AF-A0A2E1KUZ5-F1
#
_entry.id   AF-A0A2E1KUZ5-F1
#
_cell.length_a   1.000
_cell.length_b   1.000
_cell.length_c   1.000
_cell.angle_alpha   90.00
_cell.angle_beta   90.00
_cell.angle_gamma   90.00
#
_symmetry.space_group_name_H-M   'P 1'
#
loop_
_entity.id
_entity.type
_entity.pdbx_description
1 polymer ?
#
loop_
_entity_poly.entity_id
_entity_poly.type
_entity_poly.pdbx_seq_one_letter_code
_entity_poly.pdbx_strand_id
1 'polypeptide(L)' 'MIEPARKKGFLFIISGPAGSGKTTICDGLIACKGLKRIITTTTRSPRVGEIDGRDYHFCSRADFETKISEDA' A
#
# COMPACT_ATOMS: atom_id res chain seq x y z
N MET A 1 -3.35 -15.27 33.87
CA MET A 1 -2.87 -15.56 32.50
C MET A 1 -2.36 -14.26 31.92
N ILE A 2 -1.08 -14.17 31.56
CA ILE A 2 -0.48 -12.99 30.94
C ILE A 2 -0.42 -13.28 29.44
N GLU A 3 -1.14 -12.52 28.63
CA GLU A 3 -0.99 -12.61 27.17
C GLU A 3 0.41 -12.16 26.77
N PRO A 4 1.11 -12.91 25.90
CA PRO A 4 2.41 -12.47 25.41
C PRO A 4 2.23 -11.18 24.61
N ALA A 5 3.01 -10.16 24.94
CA ALA A 5 2.99 -8.89 24.21
C ALA A 5 3.24 -9.14 22.71
N ARG A 6 2.28 -8.75 21.86
CA ARG A 6 2.42 -8.84 20.39
C ARG A 6 3.69 -8.13 19.96
N LYS A 7 4.62 -8.84 19.31
CA LYS A 7 5.77 -8.21 18.65
C LYS A 7 5.25 -7.23 17.60
N LYS A 8 5.66 -5.96 17.69
CA LYS A 8 5.38 -4.95 16.67
C LYS A 8 6.12 -5.32 15.38
N GLY A 9 5.42 -5.29 14.25
CA GLY A 9 6.03 -5.47 12.94
C GLY A 9 6.86 -4.26 12.50
N PHE A 10 7.70 -4.44 11.49
CA PHE A 10 8.45 -3.34 10.87
C PHE A 10 7.68 -2.77 9.67
N LEU A 11 7.62 -1.44 9.59
CA LEU A 11 7.12 -0.72 8.42
C LEU A 11 8.32 -0.21 7.61
N PHE A 12 8.38 -0.59 6.35
CA PHE A 12 9.39 -0.10 5.41
C PHE A 12 8.76 0.94 4.47
N ILE A 13 9.37 2.11 4.37
CA ILE A 13 8.95 3.18 3.46
C ILE A 13 10.05 3.37 2.43
N ILE A 14 9.72 3.19 1.15
CA ILE A 14 10.63 3.39 0.01
C ILE A 14 10.11 4.57 -0.80
N SER A 15 10.88 5.64 -0.87
CA SER A 15 10.55 6.89 -1.56
C SER A 15 11.61 7.25 -2.62
N GLY A 16 11.21 8.05 -3.61
CA GLY A 16 12.08 8.43 -4.73
C GLY A 16 11.28 8.87 -5.97
N PRO A 17 11.92 9.53 -6.95
CA PRO A 17 11.25 10.07 -8.15
C PRO A 17 10.54 9.02 -9.01
N ALA A 18 9.62 9.44 -9.88
CA ALA A 18 9.05 8.55 -10.88
C ALA A 18 10.16 7.91 -11.75
N GLY A 19 10.06 6.61 -12.05
CA GLY A 19 11.09 5.88 -12.80
C GLY A 19 12.30 5.40 -11.98
N SER A 20 12.42 5.73 -10.69
CA SER A 20 13.57 5.34 -9.86
C SER A 20 13.64 3.85 -9.46
N GLY A 21 12.75 2.99 -9.96
CA GLY A 21 12.76 1.55 -9.65
C GLY A 21 12.14 1.12 -8.30
N LYS A 22 11.40 2.00 -7.60
CA LYS A 22 10.77 1.69 -6.29
C LYS A 22 9.94 0.40 -6.31
N THR A 23 9.10 0.23 -7.34
CA THR A 23 8.23 -0.94 -7.49
C THR A 23 9.06 -2.21 -7.59
N THR A 24 10.11 -2.20 -8.43
CA THR A 24 11.06 -3.31 -8.60
C THR A 24 11.72 -3.71 -7.28
N ILE A 25 12.17 -2.74 -6.47
CA ILE A 25 12.79 -3.01 -5.16
C ILE A 25 11.76 -3.63 -4.20
N CYS A 26 10.57 -3.04 -4.11
CA CYS A 26 9.49 -3.58 -3.27
C CYS A 26 9.15 -5.03 -3.65
N ASP A 27 9.01 -5.33 -4.94
CA ASP A 27 8.65 -6.67 -5.42
C ASP A 27 9.74 -7.70 -5.07
N GLY A 28 11.01 -7.33 -5.22
CA GLY A 28 12.14 -8.17 -4.82
C GLY A 28 12.19 -8.42 -3.31
N LEU A 29 11.91 -7.40 -2.49
CA LEU A 29 11.86 -7.55 -1.03
C LEU A 29 10.70 -8.44 -0.58
N ILE A 30 9.55 -8.33 -1.22
CA ILE A 30 8.39 -9.20 -0.96
C ILE A 30 8.75 -10.66 -1.27
N ALA A 31 9.35 -10.92 -2.43
CA ALA A 31 9.74 -12.27 -2.85
C ALA A 31 10.80 -12.90 -1.94
N CYS A 32 11.80 -12.13 -1.50
CA CYS A 32 12.96 -12.67 -0.79
C CYS A 32 12.89 -12.61 0.74
N LYS A 33 12.06 -11.71 1.31
CA LYS A 33 12.02 -11.44 2.77
C LYS A 33 10.65 -11.70 3.40
N GLY A 34 9.67 -12.19 2.64
CA GLY A 34 8.32 -12.46 3.14
C GLY A 34 7.60 -11.19 3.63
N LEU A 35 8.01 -10.01 3.12
CA LEU A 35 7.28 -8.77 3.38
C LEU A 35 5.92 -8.81 2.70
N LYS A 36 4.95 -8.10 3.27
CA LYS A 36 3.65 -7.88 2.64
C LYS A 36 3.57 -6.45 2.14
N ARG A 37 3.08 -6.25 0.93
CA ARG A 37 2.78 -4.91 0.41
C ARG A 37 1.56 -4.37 1.15
N ILE A 38 1.64 -3.10 1.55
CA ILE A 38 0.46 -2.33 1.95
C ILE A 38 -0.14 -1.75 0.66
N ILE A 39 -1.36 -2.15 0.35
CA ILE A 39 -2.10 -1.62 -0.79
C ILE A 39 -2.68 -0.27 -0.39
N THR A 40 -2.37 0.76 -1.16
CA THR A 40 -2.82 2.14 -0.88
C THR A 40 -3.98 2.53 -1.78
N THR A 41 -4.66 3.60 -1.41
CA THR A 41 -5.82 4.10 -2.16
C THR A 41 -5.40 5.19 -3.15
N THR A 42 -6.03 5.26 -4.31
CA THR A 42 -5.82 6.32 -5.30
C THR A 42 -7.12 6.72 -6.02
N THR A 43 -7.21 7.99 -6.42
CA THR A 43 -8.36 8.56 -7.15
C THR A 43 -8.19 8.60 -8.66
N ARG A 44 -7.00 8.25 -9.17
CA ARG A 44 -6.79 8.12 -10.62
C ARG A 44 -7.43 6.84 -11.14
N SER A 45 -7.77 6.80 -12.42
CA SER A 45 -8.19 5.56 -13.06
C SER A 45 -7.05 4.52 -13.12
N PRO A 46 -7.38 3.22 -13.08
CA PRO A 46 -6.41 2.16 -13.33
C PRO A 46 -5.77 2.29 -14.71
N ARG A 47 -4.47 2.00 -14.81
CA ARG A 47 -3.77 1.81 -16.08
C ARG A 47 -4.00 0.39 -16.59
N VAL A 48 -3.70 0.15 -17.86
CA VAL A 48 -3.79 -1.20 -18.45
C VAL A 48 -2.94 -2.19 -17.65
N GLY A 49 -3.58 -3.27 -17.17
CA GLY A 49 -2.94 -4.33 -16.40
C GLY A 49 -2.93 -4.13 -14.88
N GLU A 50 -3.34 -2.97 -14.38
CA GLU A 50 -3.55 -2.76 -12.93
C GLU A 50 -4.86 -3.40 -12.46
N ILE A 51 -4.84 -3.93 -11.24
CA ILE A 51 -5.96 -4.66 -10.62
C ILE A 51 -6.30 -4.02 -9.27
N ASP A 52 -7.58 -3.73 -9.06
CA ASP A 52 -8.11 -3.23 -7.78
C ASP A 52 -7.87 -4.24 -6.64
N GLY A 53 -7.43 -3.72 -5.50
CA GLY A 53 -7.06 -4.54 -4.33
C GLY A 53 -5.71 -5.26 -4.44
N ARG A 54 -5.01 -5.15 -5.58
CA ARG A 54 -3.63 -5.65 -5.76
C ARG A 54 -2.62 -4.52 -5.94
N ASP A 55 -2.92 -3.57 -6.82
CA ASP A 55 -2.01 -2.47 -7.13
C ASP A 55 -2.37 -1.23 -6.31
N TYR A 56 -3.65 -0.89 -6.28
CA TYR A 56 -4.27 0.14 -5.45
C TYR A 56 -5.69 -0.27 -5.08
N HIS A 57 -6.26 0.39 -4.08
CA HIS A 57 -7.70 0.56 -3.98
C HIS A 57 -8.09 1.77 -4.83
N PHE A 58 -8.74 1.56 -5.95
CA PHE A 58 -9.22 2.62 -6.83
C PHE A 58 -10.58 3.09 -6.35
N CYS A 59 -10.74 4.39 -6.13
CA CYS A 59 -12.02 4.98 -5.77
C CYS A 59 -12.25 6.30 -6.49
N SER A 60 -13.49 6.79 -6.49
CA SER A 60 -13.74 8.12 -7.00
C SER A 60 -13.16 9.18 -6.05
N ARG A 61 -13.02 10.42 -6.55
CA ARG A 61 -12.64 11.56 -5.71
C ARG A 61 -13.67 11.79 -4.60
N ALA A 62 -14.96 11.68 -4.90
CA ALA A 62 -16.03 11.84 -3.92
C ALA A 62 -15.91 10.79 -2.79
N ASP A 63 -15.72 9.52 -3.13
CA ASP A 63 -15.55 8.45 -2.13
C ASP A 63 -14.31 8.67 -1.26
N PHE A 64 -13.22 9.18 -1.86
CA PHE A 64 -12.00 9.47 -1.13
C PHE A 64 -12.21 10.60 -0.12
N GLU A 65 -12.91 11.66 -0.52
CA GLU A 65 -13.24 12.80 0.34
C GLU A 65 -14.16 12.38 1.50
N THR A 66 -15.16 11.54 1.25
CA THR A 66 -16.00 10.94 2.30
C THR A 66 -15.15 10.15 3.30
N LYS A 67 -14.24 9.28 2.84
CA LYS A 67 -13.37 8.48 3.73
C LYS A 67 -12.45 9.33 4.59
N ILE A 68 -11.91 10.43 4.05
CA ILE A 68 -11.11 11.38 4.85
C ILE A 68 -11.96 12.01 5.96
N SER A 69 -13.22 12.35 5.68
CA SER A 69 -14.10 12.97 6.66
C SER A 69 -14.59 12.03 7.77
N GLU A 70 -14.64 10.72 7.50
CA GLU A 70 -15.06 9.69 8.48
C GLU A 70 -13.96 9.30 9.47
N ASP A 71 -12.68 9.48 9.09
CA ASP A 71 -11.50 9.21 9.93
C ASP A 71 -11.01 10.47 10.71
N ALA A 72 -11.75 11.59 10.66
CA ALA A 72 -11.47 12.85 11.38
C ALA A 72 -12.29 12.98 12.66
#